data_AF-B5H8I0-F1
#
_entry.id   AF-B5H8I0-F1
#
_cell.length_a   1.000
_cell.length_b   1.000
_cell.length_c   1.000
_cell.angle_alpha   90.00
_cell.angle_beta   90.00
_cell.angle_gamma   90.00
#
_symmetry.space_group_name_H-M   'P 1'
#
loop_
_entity.id
_entity.type
_entity.pdbx_description
1 polymer ?
#
loop_
_entity_poly.entity_id
_entity_poly.type
_entity_poly.pdbx_seq_one_letter_code
_entity_poly.pdbx_strand_id
1 'polypeptide(L)'
;MHVSEPLPDRQSKPLIGISTYWEASARWGVWELPAALLPAGYPRLVQRAGGIAVMLPPDEPALAGDALARLDGLVIAGGADVAPEHYGARREPRTGPAAPERDAWELALIRAALASGTPLLGICRGMQLLNVALGGTLIQHLDGHVASVGVFGQHPVKPVPGTLYGSIAPEATSVPTYHHQSVDRLGEGLVPSAYAEDDGTVEAIEPAGGGGWVLGVQWHPEMGTDTRVMSALVGAARGVGRRGCGPPRTFLPCPAPSPSRRLPPGPRAAIAGGADFAERSPARPGAPPAAAKPWGEIEGTARSAVRGPGPAPVPGRGGVGESATPAPTPASTPTAPAPAPPAAAHAARPHAGRVPAPPPPPAPASGGARRVPPSPPAR
;
A
#
# COMPACT_ATOMS: atom_id res chain seq x y z
N MET A 1 -1.27 -0.32 53.71
CA MET A 1 -1.30 -1.03 52.41
C MET A 1 -2.06 -0.14 51.44
N HIS A 2 -1.36 0.52 50.51
CA HIS A 2 -2.02 1.22 49.42
C HIS A 2 -2.42 0.18 48.39
N VAL A 3 -3.71 -0.16 48.36
CA VAL A 3 -4.33 -0.84 47.23
C VAL A 3 -4.38 0.17 46.09
N SER A 4 -3.45 0.05 45.14
CA SER A 4 -3.54 0.77 43.87
C SER A 4 -4.79 0.29 43.14
N GLU A 5 -5.73 1.20 42.91
CA GLU A 5 -6.85 0.94 42.01
C GLU A 5 -6.31 0.51 40.65
N PRO A 6 -6.92 -0.50 39.98
CA PRO A 6 -6.55 -0.83 38.62
C PRO A 6 -6.75 0.42 37.76
N LEU A 7 -5.71 0.84 37.02
CA LEU A 7 -5.87 1.83 35.97
C LEU A 7 -7.06 1.40 35.09
N PRO A 8 -8.03 2.30 34.80
CA PRO A 8 -9.16 1.95 33.96
C PRO A 8 -8.64 1.37 32.65
N ASP A 9 -9.23 0.25 32.23
CA ASP A 9 -8.84 -0.51 31.06
C ASP A 9 -8.84 0.42 29.83
N ARG A 10 -7.66 0.98 29.52
CA ARG A 10 -7.45 1.74 28.30
C ARG A 10 -7.57 0.72 27.20
N GLN A 11 -8.76 0.55 26.61
CA GLN A 11 -8.96 -0.28 25.42
C GLN A 11 -7.79 -0.02 24.48
N SER A 12 -6.87 -0.98 24.42
CA SER A 12 -5.60 -0.80 23.74
C SER A 12 -5.94 -0.61 22.26
N LYS A 13 -5.47 0.49 21.66
CA LYS A 13 -5.68 0.73 20.24
C LYS A 13 -5.14 -0.48 19.45
N PRO A 14 -5.89 -1.03 18.49
CA PRO A 14 -5.44 -2.19 17.73
C PRO A 14 -4.13 -1.92 17.00
N LEU A 15 -3.24 -2.90 17.03
CA LEU A 15 -1.98 -2.92 16.31
C LEU A 15 -2.21 -3.46 14.89
N ILE A 16 -2.16 -2.58 13.89
CA ILE A 16 -2.40 -2.91 12.50
C ILE A 16 -1.07 -2.98 11.76
N GLY A 17 -0.73 -4.18 11.28
CA GLY A 17 0.44 -4.40 10.42
C GLY A 17 0.15 -3.94 9.00
N ILE A 18 1.11 -3.29 8.35
CA ILE A 18 1.01 -2.81 6.97
C ILE A 18 2.22 -3.33 6.21
N SER A 19 2.01 -4.12 5.15
CA SER A 19 3.10 -4.56 4.29
C SER A 19 3.80 -3.37 3.62
N THR A 20 5.11 -3.47 3.40
CA THR A 20 5.90 -2.39 2.78
C THR A 20 6.49 -2.82 1.45
N TYR A 21 6.98 -1.83 0.72
CA TYR A 21 7.80 -2.01 -0.47
C TYR A 21 9.22 -2.39 -0.06
N TRP A 22 9.99 -2.88 -1.02
CA TRP A 22 11.44 -3.01 -0.94
C TRP A 22 12.04 -2.39 -2.19
N GLU A 23 12.77 -1.28 -2.02
CA GLU A 23 13.45 -0.60 -3.11
C GLU A 23 14.94 -0.87 -3.02
N ALA A 24 15.54 -1.33 -4.12
CA ALA A 24 16.98 -1.58 -4.19
C ALA A 24 17.81 -0.29 -4.09
N SER A 25 17.22 0.86 -4.43
CA SER A 25 17.83 2.18 -4.27
C SER A 25 16.79 3.21 -3.87
N ALA A 26 16.86 3.68 -2.63
CA ALA A 26 16.06 4.78 -2.12
C ALA A 26 16.97 5.92 -1.65
N ARG A 27 16.54 7.18 -1.85
CA ARG A 27 17.34 8.38 -1.54
C ARG A 27 16.72 9.19 -0.41
N TRP A 28 17.51 9.49 0.63
CA TRP A 28 17.14 10.43 1.69
C TRP A 28 18.36 11.18 2.21
N GLY A 29 18.29 12.52 2.20
CA GLY A 29 19.46 13.35 2.50
C GLY A 29 20.61 13.03 1.54
N VAL A 30 21.73 12.55 2.09
CA VAL A 30 22.94 12.17 1.34
C VAL A 30 23.03 10.68 1.03
N TRP A 31 22.07 9.88 1.49
CA TRP A 31 22.11 8.43 1.35
C TRP A 31 21.37 7.97 0.10
N GLU A 32 21.91 6.92 -0.52
CA GLU A 32 21.30 6.15 -1.60
C GLU A 32 21.56 4.67 -1.31
N LEU A 33 20.57 3.98 -0.75
CA LEU A 33 20.70 2.63 -0.19
C LEU A 33 19.39 1.85 -0.38
N PRO A 34 19.43 0.51 -0.34
CA PRO A 34 18.21 -0.29 -0.27
C PRO A 34 17.37 0.09 0.96
N ALA A 35 16.05 0.15 0.79
CA ALA A 35 15.15 0.49 1.89
C ALA A 35 13.79 -0.19 1.77
N ALA A 36 13.26 -0.60 2.92
CA ALA A 36 11.84 -0.84 3.08
C ALA A 36 11.10 0.48 3.26
N LEU A 37 10.12 0.77 2.39
CA LEU A 37 9.39 2.04 2.42
C LEU A 37 7.89 1.86 2.18
N LEU A 38 7.12 2.85 2.61
CA LEU A 38 5.67 2.85 2.52
C LEU A 38 5.18 4.30 2.37
N PRO A 39 4.29 4.60 1.40
CA PRO A 39 3.69 5.92 1.30
C PRO A 39 3.02 6.32 2.62
N ALA A 40 3.29 7.54 3.10
CA ALA A 40 2.84 8.01 4.40
C ALA A 40 1.30 8.02 4.56
N GLY A 41 0.55 7.96 3.46
CA GLY A 41 -0.91 7.81 3.46
C GLY A 41 -1.37 6.58 4.25
N TYR A 42 -0.70 5.43 4.09
CA TYR A 42 -1.09 4.18 4.74
C TYR A 42 -1.05 4.26 6.28
N PRO A 43 0.11 4.56 6.93
CA PRO A 43 0.16 4.65 8.38
C PRO A 43 -0.72 5.79 8.91
N ARG A 44 -0.84 6.90 8.17
CA ARG A 44 -1.73 8.01 8.56
C ARG A 44 -3.20 7.59 8.51
N LEU A 45 -3.63 6.80 7.53
CA LEU A 45 -5.00 6.31 7.43
C LEU A 45 -5.36 5.42 8.63
N VAL A 46 -4.47 4.50 9.01
CA VAL A 46 -4.63 3.68 10.23
C VAL A 46 -4.75 4.56 11.48
N GLN A 47 -3.87 5.56 11.62
CA GLN A 47 -3.88 6.47 12.78
C GLN A 47 -5.17 7.29 12.86
N ARG A 48 -5.66 7.82 11.72
CA ARG A 48 -6.94 8.55 11.64
C ARG A 48 -8.14 7.67 12.00
N ALA A 49 -8.10 6.39 11.65
CA ALA A 49 -9.11 5.41 12.03
C ALA A 49 -9.01 4.94 13.49
N GLY A 50 -8.00 5.40 14.24
CA GLY A 50 -7.83 5.11 15.67
C GLY A 50 -7.05 3.84 15.99
N GLY A 51 -6.30 3.28 15.03
CA GLY A 51 -5.36 2.19 15.22
C GLY A 51 -3.91 2.66 15.46
N ILE A 52 -3.01 1.71 15.72
CA ILE A 52 -1.56 1.90 15.74
C ILE A 52 -0.99 1.21 14.51
N ALA A 53 -0.27 1.95 13.67
CA ALA A 53 0.36 1.39 12.47
C ALA A 53 1.73 0.78 12.77
N VAL A 54 1.98 -0.43 12.24
CA VAL A 54 3.29 -1.09 12.25
C VAL A 54 3.66 -1.47 10.83
N MET A 55 4.88 -1.18 10.42
CA MET A 55 5.39 -1.55 9.09
C MET A 55 5.94 -2.97 9.10
N LEU A 56 5.58 -3.76 8.10
CA LEU A 56 6.03 -5.13 7.87
C LEU A 56 6.88 -5.19 6.61
N PRO A 57 8.21 -5.04 6.71
CA PRO A 57 9.10 -5.21 5.57
C PRO A 57 9.00 -6.62 4.97
N PRO A 58 9.32 -6.81 3.68
CA PRO A 58 9.51 -8.15 3.12
C PRO A 58 10.48 -8.96 3.97
N ASP A 59 10.09 -10.20 4.27
CA ASP A 59 10.80 -11.12 5.15
C ASP A 59 10.51 -12.57 4.71
N GLU A 60 11.11 -13.53 5.40
CA GLU A 60 10.94 -14.96 5.15
C GLU A 60 9.47 -15.38 5.27
N PRO A 61 8.84 -15.96 4.23
CA PRO A 61 7.43 -16.36 4.23
C PRO A 61 6.99 -17.23 5.43
N ALA A 62 7.90 -18.04 5.97
CA ALA A 62 7.64 -18.90 7.12
C ALA A 62 7.33 -18.11 8.41
N LEU A 63 7.77 -16.85 8.52
CA LEU A 63 7.57 -15.99 9.69
C LEU A 63 6.21 -15.27 9.68
N ALA A 64 5.43 -15.37 8.61
CA ALA A 64 4.17 -14.63 8.45
C ALA A 64 3.17 -14.93 9.58
N GLY A 65 3.05 -16.19 10.00
CA GLY A 65 2.17 -16.59 11.11
C GLY A 65 2.61 -15.98 12.44
N ASP A 66 3.92 -16.00 12.73
CA ASP A 66 4.47 -15.42 13.95
C ASP A 66 4.30 -13.89 13.99
N ALA A 67 4.48 -13.22 12.85
CA ALA A 67 4.22 -11.79 12.73
C ALA A 67 2.74 -11.47 13.03
N LEU A 68 1.81 -12.20 12.40
CA LEU A 68 0.37 -11.99 12.60
C LEU A 68 -0.11 -12.31 14.01
N ALA A 69 0.50 -13.26 14.72
CA ALA A 69 0.16 -13.57 16.11
C ALA A 69 0.36 -12.37 17.06
N ARG A 70 1.09 -11.33 16.63
CA ARG A 70 1.35 -10.10 17.39
C ARG A 70 0.47 -8.93 16.95
N LEU A 71 -0.31 -9.09 15.88
CA LEU A 71 -1.09 -8.04 15.24
C LEU A 71 -2.59 -8.29 15.42
N ASP A 72 -3.35 -7.22 15.56
CA ASP A 72 -4.80 -7.27 15.69
C ASP A 72 -5.50 -7.18 14.31
N GLY A 73 -4.78 -6.73 13.28
CA GLY A 73 -5.24 -6.65 11.90
C GLY A 73 -4.09 -6.44 10.91
N LEU A 74 -4.37 -6.67 9.64
CA LEU A 74 -3.40 -6.62 8.55
C LEU A 74 -3.91 -5.75 7.40
N VAL A 75 -3.02 -4.94 6.85
CA VAL A 75 -3.19 -4.22 5.59
C VAL A 75 -2.12 -4.70 4.61
N ILE A 76 -2.53 -5.17 3.43
CA ILE A 76 -1.62 -5.39 2.31
C ILE A 76 -1.68 -4.16 1.40
N ALA A 77 -0.57 -3.45 1.29
CA ALA A 77 -0.49 -2.19 0.56
C ALA A 77 -0.52 -2.40 -0.97
N GLY A 78 -0.83 -1.33 -1.70
CA GLY A 78 -0.70 -1.25 -3.15
C GLY A 78 0.75 -1.41 -3.64
N GLY A 79 0.98 -1.36 -4.96
CA GLY A 79 2.33 -1.36 -5.52
C GLY A 79 2.42 -1.90 -6.93
N ALA A 80 3.62 -2.39 -7.29
CA ALA A 80 3.93 -2.96 -8.60
C ALA A 80 3.10 -4.21 -8.91
N ASP A 81 2.91 -4.51 -10.19
CA ASP A 81 2.13 -5.64 -10.68
C ASP A 81 2.41 -6.97 -9.96
N VAL A 82 1.36 -7.78 -9.78
CA VAL A 82 1.51 -9.16 -9.30
C VAL A 82 2.14 -10.02 -10.39
N ALA A 83 3.17 -10.80 -10.04
CA ALA A 83 3.84 -11.67 -10.98
C ALA A 83 2.85 -12.69 -11.61
N PRO A 84 2.72 -12.77 -12.96
CA PRO A 84 1.76 -13.63 -13.65
C PRO A 84 1.86 -15.12 -13.34
N GLU A 85 3.05 -15.55 -12.94
CA GLU A 85 3.37 -16.92 -12.54
C GLU A 85 2.53 -17.35 -11.33
N HIS A 86 2.14 -16.43 -10.45
CA HIS A 86 1.31 -16.72 -9.28
C HIS A 86 -0.14 -17.12 -9.62
N TYR A 87 -0.64 -16.78 -10.81
CA TYR A 87 -1.97 -17.16 -11.27
C TYR A 87 -1.95 -17.96 -12.58
N GLY A 88 -0.80 -18.59 -12.89
CA GLY A 88 -0.65 -19.52 -14.00
C GLY A 88 -0.68 -18.89 -15.39
N ALA A 89 -0.39 -17.58 -15.50
CA ALA A 89 -0.36 -16.85 -16.76
C ALA A 89 1.08 -16.62 -17.25
N ARG A 90 1.21 -16.36 -18.57
CA ARG A 90 2.47 -15.87 -19.16
C ARG A 90 2.51 -14.35 -19.06
N ARG A 91 3.70 -13.81 -18.79
CA ARG A 91 3.94 -12.36 -18.79
C ARG A 91 3.61 -11.73 -20.14
N GLU A 92 2.79 -10.69 -20.09
CA GLU A 92 2.47 -9.83 -21.22
C GLU A 92 3.45 -8.65 -21.35
N PRO A 93 3.56 -8.02 -22.54
CA PRO A 93 4.53 -6.94 -22.77
C PRO A 93 4.33 -5.70 -21.90
N ARG A 94 3.10 -5.43 -21.45
CA ARG A 94 2.76 -4.23 -20.66
C ARG A 94 2.77 -4.47 -19.14
N THR A 95 3.06 -5.69 -18.71
CA THR A 95 3.15 -6.05 -17.29
C THR A 95 4.40 -5.47 -16.67
N GLY A 96 4.23 -4.77 -15.56
CA GLY A 96 5.28 -4.18 -14.75
C GLY A 96 6.28 -5.20 -14.18
N PRO A 97 7.37 -4.72 -13.57
CA PRO A 97 8.41 -5.57 -12.99
C PRO A 97 7.83 -6.44 -11.87
N ALA A 98 8.34 -7.66 -11.76
CA ALA A 98 8.00 -8.54 -10.65
C ALA A 98 8.68 -8.06 -9.36
N ALA A 99 8.06 -8.36 -8.21
CA ALA A 99 8.63 -8.09 -6.90
C ALA A 99 8.65 -9.40 -6.08
N PRO A 100 9.47 -10.40 -6.45
CA PRO A 100 9.32 -11.79 -6.02
C PRO A 100 9.40 -11.97 -4.50
N GLU A 101 10.32 -11.29 -3.82
CA GLU A 101 10.46 -11.34 -2.36
C GLU A 101 9.20 -10.78 -1.67
N ARG A 102 8.67 -9.67 -2.19
CA ARG A 102 7.44 -9.05 -1.70
C ARG A 102 6.21 -9.90 -2.00
N ASP A 103 6.12 -10.46 -3.20
CA ASP A 103 5.04 -11.38 -3.60
C ASP A 103 4.99 -12.58 -2.65
N ALA A 104 6.14 -13.23 -2.41
CA ALA A 104 6.23 -14.39 -1.52
C ALA A 104 5.80 -14.05 -0.09
N TRP A 105 6.31 -12.95 0.46
CA TRP A 105 5.99 -12.47 1.80
C TRP A 105 4.50 -12.14 1.97
N GLU A 106 3.94 -11.33 1.07
CA GLU A 106 2.56 -10.87 1.19
C GLU A 106 1.54 -11.97 0.91
N LEU A 107 1.82 -12.89 -0.03
CA LEU A 107 0.99 -14.09 -0.20
C LEU A 107 1.00 -14.96 1.06
N ALA A 108 2.13 -15.06 1.76
CA ALA A 108 2.21 -15.79 3.03
C ALA A 108 1.44 -15.08 4.15
N LEU A 109 1.53 -13.75 4.25
CA LEU A 109 0.73 -12.94 5.17
C LEU A 109 -0.78 -13.10 4.92
N ILE A 110 -1.22 -13.04 3.66
CA ILE A 110 -2.63 -13.24 3.31
C ILE A 110 -3.10 -14.63 3.73
N ARG A 111 -2.38 -15.69 3.36
CA ARG A 111 -2.73 -17.06 3.75
C ARG A 111 -2.78 -17.24 5.26
N ALA A 112 -1.81 -16.69 5.98
CA ALA A 112 -1.77 -16.75 7.43
C ALA A 112 -2.95 -15.99 8.07
N ALA A 113 -3.32 -14.83 7.56
CA ALA A 113 -4.45 -14.05 8.05
C ALA A 113 -5.79 -14.74 7.82
N LEU A 114 -5.98 -15.34 6.63
CA LEU A 114 -7.15 -16.15 6.33
C LEU A 114 -7.26 -17.37 7.25
N ALA A 115 -6.13 -18.03 7.55
CA ALA A 115 -6.10 -19.20 8.43
C ALA A 115 -6.35 -18.85 9.91
N SER A 116 -5.82 -17.72 10.39
CA SER A 116 -6.00 -17.26 11.79
C SER A 116 -7.32 -16.52 12.03
N GLY A 117 -7.99 -16.06 10.96
CA GLY A 117 -9.12 -15.15 11.06
C GLY A 117 -8.72 -13.72 11.45
N THR A 118 -7.45 -13.34 11.25
CA THR A 118 -6.97 -11.97 11.47
C THR A 118 -7.64 -11.04 10.45
N PRO A 119 -8.28 -9.92 10.88
CA PRO A 119 -8.88 -8.95 9.99
C PRO A 119 -7.90 -8.46 8.92
N LEU A 120 -8.32 -8.52 7.65
CA LEU A 120 -7.44 -8.27 6.50
C LEU A 120 -8.07 -7.24 5.56
N LEU A 121 -7.29 -6.21 5.22
CA LEU A 121 -7.59 -5.27 4.15
C LEU A 121 -6.54 -5.35 3.04
N GLY A 122 -6.93 -5.69 1.81
CA GLY A 122 -6.08 -5.57 0.63
C GLY A 122 -6.38 -4.28 -0.12
N ILE A 123 -5.37 -3.44 -0.39
CA ILE A 123 -5.52 -2.17 -1.12
C ILE A 123 -4.83 -2.25 -2.48
N CYS A 124 -5.56 -1.95 -3.56
CA CYS A 124 -5.11 -2.01 -4.95
C CYS A 124 -4.48 -3.38 -5.27
N ARG A 125 -3.14 -3.43 -5.41
CA ARG A 125 -2.37 -4.67 -5.52
C ARG A 125 -2.69 -5.68 -4.40
N GLY A 126 -2.94 -5.22 -3.17
CA GLY A 126 -3.32 -6.10 -2.07
C GLY A 126 -4.65 -6.83 -2.30
N MET A 127 -5.62 -6.19 -2.96
CA MET A 127 -6.86 -6.86 -3.40
C MET A 127 -6.55 -7.93 -4.45
N GLN A 128 -5.67 -7.62 -5.39
CA GLN A 128 -5.27 -8.55 -6.45
C GLN A 128 -4.54 -9.76 -5.89
N LEU A 129 -3.62 -9.57 -4.93
CA LEU A 129 -2.96 -10.67 -4.23
C LEU A 129 -3.93 -11.51 -3.42
N LEU A 130 -4.94 -10.91 -2.77
CA LEU A 130 -5.99 -11.66 -2.08
C LEU A 130 -6.74 -12.57 -3.07
N ASN A 131 -7.09 -12.05 -4.24
CA ASN A 131 -7.72 -12.83 -5.30
C ASN A 131 -6.84 -14.00 -5.77
N VAL A 132 -5.56 -13.73 -6.04
CA VAL A 132 -4.58 -14.72 -6.50
C VAL A 132 -4.29 -15.78 -5.43
N ALA A 133 -4.22 -15.40 -4.15
CA ALA A 133 -4.02 -16.32 -3.04
C ALA A 133 -5.15 -17.36 -2.91
N LEU A 134 -6.35 -17.03 -3.42
CA LEU A 134 -7.52 -17.90 -3.48
C LEU A 134 -7.74 -18.49 -4.90
N GLY A 135 -6.74 -18.46 -5.78
CA GLY A 135 -6.79 -19.13 -7.09
C GLY A 135 -7.46 -18.35 -8.23
N GLY A 136 -7.71 -17.05 -8.01
CA GLY A 136 -8.19 -16.14 -9.05
C GLY A 136 -7.12 -15.76 -10.07
N THR A 137 -7.52 -15.07 -11.14
CA THR A 137 -6.63 -14.51 -12.19
C THR A 137 -6.80 -13.00 -12.31
N LEU A 138 -5.82 -12.37 -12.98
CA LEU A 138 -5.82 -10.93 -13.22
C LEU A 138 -5.78 -10.63 -14.73
N ILE A 139 -6.39 -9.51 -15.11
CA ILE A 139 -6.11 -8.84 -16.38
C ILE A 139 -4.80 -8.07 -16.19
N GLN A 140 -3.78 -8.39 -16.99
CA GLN A 140 -2.44 -7.79 -16.88
C GLN A 140 -2.39 -6.33 -17.35
N HIS A 141 -3.34 -5.91 -18.18
CA HIS A 141 -3.43 -4.53 -18.65
C HIS A 141 -4.84 -4.11 -19.06
N LEU A 142 -5.29 -2.98 -18.54
CA LEU A 142 -6.49 -2.25 -18.94
C LEU A 142 -6.08 -0.95 -19.64
N ASP A 143 -6.63 -0.72 -20.83
CA ASP A 143 -6.55 0.59 -21.48
C ASP A 143 -7.52 1.58 -20.79
N GLY A 144 -7.11 2.83 -20.56
CA GLY A 144 -8.01 3.91 -20.08
C GLY A 144 -8.16 4.08 -18.57
N HIS A 145 -7.66 3.16 -17.73
CA HIS A 145 -7.77 3.23 -16.26
C HIS A 145 -6.68 4.06 -15.56
N VAL A 146 -5.78 4.68 -16.33
CA VAL A 146 -4.76 5.61 -15.83
C VAL A 146 -4.88 6.92 -16.61
N ALA A 147 -5.32 7.99 -15.92
CA ALA A 147 -5.44 9.31 -16.52
C ALA A 147 -4.06 9.91 -16.86
N SER A 148 -3.09 9.76 -15.95
CA SER A 148 -1.68 10.08 -16.19
C SER A 148 -0.78 9.31 -15.23
N VAL A 149 0.44 8.97 -15.68
CA VAL A 149 1.40 8.18 -14.90
C VAL A 149 1.76 8.93 -13.61
N GLY A 150 1.63 8.26 -12.46
CA GLY A 150 1.93 8.81 -11.14
C GLY A 150 0.88 9.78 -10.58
N VAL A 151 -0.28 9.93 -11.22
CA VAL A 151 -1.35 10.81 -10.75
C VAL A 151 -2.61 10.00 -10.48
N PHE A 152 -3.15 10.14 -9.27
CA PHE A 152 -4.41 9.52 -8.91
C PHE A 152 -5.57 10.23 -9.60
N GLY A 153 -6.33 9.47 -10.40
CA GLY A 153 -7.63 9.89 -10.88
C GLY A 153 -8.69 9.76 -9.79
N GLN A 154 -9.94 10.00 -10.18
CA GLN A 154 -11.11 9.69 -9.37
C GLN A 154 -12.16 9.04 -10.27
N HIS A 155 -12.89 8.07 -9.74
CA HIS A 155 -14.08 7.51 -10.40
C HIS A 155 -15.11 7.04 -9.36
N PRO A 156 -16.41 7.01 -9.70
CA PRO A 156 -17.43 6.49 -8.82
C PRO A 156 -17.38 4.96 -8.73
N VAL A 157 -17.46 4.44 -7.50
CA VAL A 157 -17.65 3.01 -7.23
C VAL A 157 -19.00 2.77 -6.58
N LYS A 158 -19.72 1.77 -7.09
CA LYS A 158 -21.05 1.39 -6.64
C LYS A 158 -21.00 0.14 -5.78
N PRO A 159 -21.43 0.20 -4.51
CA PRO A 159 -21.47 -0.96 -3.62
C PRO A 159 -22.56 -1.97 -4.04
N VAL A 160 -22.33 -3.24 -3.73
CA VAL A 160 -23.32 -4.31 -3.86
C VAL A 160 -24.08 -4.44 -2.53
N PRO A 161 -25.42 -4.26 -2.48
CA PRO A 161 -26.19 -4.42 -1.26
C PRO A 161 -26.03 -5.81 -0.62
N GLY A 162 -25.99 -5.86 0.71
CA GLY A 162 -25.86 -7.12 1.47
C GLY A 162 -24.42 -7.64 1.61
N THR A 163 -23.42 -6.94 1.07
CA THR A 163 -21.99 -7.22 1.27
C THR A 163 -21.43 -6.46 2.47
N LEU A 164 -20.27 -6.87 2.98
CA LEU A 164 -19.50 -6.17 4.01
C LEU A 164 -19.19 -4.75 3.52
N TYR A 165 -18.67 -4.57 2.30
CA TYR A 165 -18.46 -3.21 1.77
C TYR A 165 -19.76 -2.40 1.70
N GLY A 166 -20.85 -3.00 1.20
CA GLY A 166 -22.16 -2.34 1.15
C GLY A 166 -22.71 -1.93 2.53
N SER A 167 -22.30 -2.59 3.61
CA SER A 167 -22.62 -2.16 4.98
C SER A 167 -21.75 -1.00 5.48
N ILE A 168 -20.53 -0.85 4.94
CA ILE A 168 -19.56 0.19 5.32
C ILE A 168 -19.85 1.49 4.57
N ALA A 169 -20.13 1.39 3.27
CA ALA A 169 -20.41 2.50 2.38
C ALA A 169 -21.55 2.10 1.43
N PRO A 170 -22.83 2.33 1.82
CA PRO A 170 -23.99 1.87 1.05
C PRO A 170 -24.30 2.72 -0.20
N GLU A 171 -23.67 3.89 -0.33
CA GLU A 171 -23.87 4.82 -1.43
C GLU A 171 -22.67 4.81 -2.40
N ALA A 172 -22.95 5.11 -3.67
CA ALA A 172 -21.90 5.32 -4.65
C ALA A 172 -20.94 6.42 -4.17
N THR A 173 -19.64 6.13 -4.22
CA THR A 173 -18.61 7.02 -3.66
C THR A 173 -17.54 7.28 -4.72
N SER A 174 -17.14 8.53 -4.89
CA SER A 174 -15.98 8.87 -5.73
C SER A 174 -14.69 8.54 -4.99
N VAL A 175 -13.82 7.73 -5.59
CA VAL A 175 -12.62 7.18 -4.95
C VAL A 175 -11.34 7.45 -5.74
N PRO A 176 -10.19 7.65 -5.05
CA PRO A 176 -8.89 7.82 -5.69
C PRO A 176 -8.40 6.55 -6.37
N THR A 177 -8.20 6.60 -7.68
CA THR A 177 -7.85 5.43 -8.48
C THR A 177 -6.52 5.60 -9.21
N TYR A 178 -5.72 4.54 -9.23
CA TYR A 178 -4.49 4.43 -10.00
C TYR A 178 -4.11 2.95 -10.17
N HIS A 179 -4.64 2.31 -11.20
CA HIS A 179 -4.30 0.92 -11.53
C HIS A 179 -4.48 0.69 -13.03
N HIS A 180 -3.72 -0.26 -13.56
CA HIS A 180 -3.87 -0.76 -14.93
C HIS A 180 -4.07 -2.28 -14.96
N GLN A 181 -4.08 -2.93 -13.80
CA GLN A 181 -4.47 -4.33 -13.64
C GLN A 181 -5.82 -4.40 -12.93
N SER A 182 -6.55 -5.48 -13.15
CA SER A 182 -7.80 -5.76 -12.43
C SER A 182 -8.01 -7.26 -12.26
N VAL A 183 -9.01 -7.63 -11.47
CA VAL A 183 -9.46 -9.02 -11.36
C VAL A 183 -10.10 -9.46 -12.67
N ASP A 184 -9.67 -10.61 -13.18
CA ASP A 184 -10.29 -11.31 -14.32
C ASP A 184 -11.28 -12.36 -13.80
N ARG A 185 -10.76 -13.42 -13.19
CA ARG A 185 -11.56 -14.44 -12.51
C ARG A 185 -11.37 -14.32 -11.01
N LEU A 186 -12.48 -14.32 -10.28
CA LEU A 186 -12.47 -14.38 -8.83
C LEU A 186 -11.90 -15.70 -8.31
N GLY A 187 -11.14 -15.62 -7.22
CA GLY A 187 -10.70 -16.76 -6.43
C GLY A 187 -11.85 -17.47 -5.74
N GLU A 188 -11.58 -18.68 -5.25
CA GLU A 188 -12.56 -19.52 -4.59
C GLU A 188 -13.15 -18.83 -3.35
N GLY A 189 -14.48 -18.86 -3.24
CA GLY A 189 -15.21 -18.29 -2.12
C GLY A 189 -15.28 -16.76 -2.09
N LEU A 190 -14.70 -16.06 -3.06
CA LEU A 190 -14.81 -14.60 -3.18
C LEU A 190 -16.05 -14.18 -3.96
N VAL A 191 -16.63 -13.05 -3.56
CA VAL A 191 -17.70 -12.35 -4.27
C VAL A 191 -17.30 -10.89 -4.50
N PRO A 192 -17.77 -10.26 -5.59
CA PRO A 192 -17.59 -8.85 -5.81
C PRO A 192 -18.52 -8.05 -4.87
N SER A 193 -17.99 -7.00 -4.26
CA SER A 193 -18.72 -6.13 -3.32
C SER A 193 -18.81 -4.67 -3.73
N ALA A 194 -18.08 -4.27 -4.78
CA ALA A 194 -18.27 -3.01 -5.48
C ALA A 194 -17.83 -3.12 -6.95
N TYR A 195 -18.39 -2.26 -7.79
CA TYR A 195 -18.01 -2.11 -9.20
C TYR A 195 -17.78 -0.65 -9.56
N ALA A 196 -16.88 -0.37 -10.51
CA ALA A 196 -16.79 0.93 -11.17
C ALA A 196 -18.09 1.18 -11.95
N GLU A 197 -18.69 2.36 -11.82
CA GLU A 197 -19.96 2.64 -12.50
C GLU A 197 -19.81 2.77 -14.02
N ASP A 198 -18.64 3.22 -14.48
CA ASP A 198 -18.42 3.60 -15.88
C ASP A 198 -18.20 2.39 -16.80
N ASP A 199 -17.52 1.35 -16.32
CA ASP A 199 -17.10 0.20 -17.12
C ASP A 199 -17.42 -1.18 -16.50
N GLY A 200 -17.93 -1.20 -15.25
CA GLY A 200 -18.28 -2.44 -14.55
C GLY A 200 -17.10 -3.25 -14.03
N THR A 201 -15.89 -2.68 -13.98
CA THR A 201 -14.71 -3.30 -13.36
C THR A 201 -14.99 -3.63 -11.90
N VAL A 202 -14.52 -4.80 -11.43
CA VAL A 202 -14.62 -5.18 -10.02
C VAL A 202 -13.69 -4.30 -9.18
N GLU A 203 -14.27 -3.55 -8.26
CA GLU A 203 -13.57 -2.55 -7.43
C GLU A 203 -13.44 -2.96 -5.97
N ALA A 204 -14.25 -3.90 -5.50
CA ALA A 204 -14.06 -4.53 -4.20
C ALA A 204 -14.44 -6.01 -4.23
N ILE A 205 -13.76 -6.80 -3.40
CA ILE A 205 -14.00 -8.24 -3.24
C ILE A 205 -13.94 -8.63 -1.77
N GLU A 206 -14.69 -9.66 -1.41
CA GLU A 206 -14.74 -10.19 -0.04
C GLU A 206 -15.16 -11.67 -0.04
N PRO A 207 -14.88 -12.45 1.02
CA PRO A 207 -15.39 -13.81 1.15
C PRO A 207 -16.92 -13.86 1.26
N ALA A 208 -17.54 -14.81 0.58
CA ALA A 208 -18.96 -15.09 0.72
C ALA A 208 -19.30 -15.56 2.15
N GLY A 209 -20.48 -15.18 2.64
CA GLY A 209 -21.07 -15.78 3.85
C GLY A 209 -20.49 -15.32 5.19
N GLY A 210 -19.65 -14.27 5.23
CA GLY A 210 -19.31 -13.57 6.49
C GLY A 210 -18.32 -14.29 7.42
N GLY A 211 -17.45 -15.17 6.89
CA GLY A 211 -16.50 -15.99 7.65
C GLY A 211 -15.32 -15.26 8.34
N GLY A 212 -15.33 -13.93 8.41
CA GLY A 212 -14.28 -13.09 8.97
C GLY A 212 -14.33 -11.67 8.40
N TRP A 213 -13.56 -10.74 8.96
CA TRP A 213 -13.42 -9.40 8.38
C TRP A 213 -12.29 -9.41 7.36
N VAL A 214 -12.63 -9.64 6.09
CA VAL A 214 -11.69 -9.63 4.97
C VAL A 214 -12.29 -8.80 3.85
N LEU A 215 -11.57 -7.78 3.41
CA LEU A 215 -12.00 -6.89 2.34
C LEU A 215 -10.82 -6.56 1.44
N GLY A 216 -11.01 -6.65 0.14
CA GLY A 216 -10.10 -6.10 -0.86
C GLY A 216 -10.76 -4.95 -1.59
N VAL A 217 -10.04 -3.84 -1.80
CA VAL A 217 -10.50 -2.68 -2.58
C VAL A 217 -9.45 -2.34 -3.63
N GLN A 218 -9.86 -1.98 -4.84
CA GLN A 218 -8.96 -1.71 -5.97
C GLN A 218 -8.42 -0.27 -5.96
N TRP A 219 -9.20 0.67 -5.40
CA TRP A 219 -8.79 2.06 -5.22
C TRP A 219 -7.85 2.27 -4.03
N HIS A 220 -7.44 3.52 -3.82
CA HIS A 220 -6.40 3.92 -2.85
C HIS A 220 -6.95 4.78 -1.70
N PRO A 221 -7.68 4.22 -0.71
CA PRO A 221 -8.26 5.00 0.39
C PRO A 221 -7.22 5.81 1.17
N GLU A 222 -5.94 5.41 1.14
CA GLU A 222 -4.83 6.12 1.78
C GLU A 222 -4.52 7.48 1.14
N MET A 223 -4.94 7.67 -0.10
CA MET A 223 -4.81 8.93 -0.87
C MET A 223 -6.05 9.82 -0.76
N GLY A 224 -7.09 9.37 -0.06
CA GLY A 224 -8.33 10.11 0.19
C GLY A 224 -8.51 10.55 1.65
N THR A 225 -9.66 11.18 1.91
CA THR A 225 -10.09 11.57 3.26
C THR A 225 -11.08 10.59 3.89
N ASP A 226 -11.71 9.72 3.09
CA ASP A 226 -12.64 8.71 3.58
C ASP A 226 -11.91 7.68 4.45
N THR A 227 -12.39 7.53 5.68
CA THR A 227 -11.83 6.60 6.67
C THR A 227 -12.71 5.39 6.91
N ARG A 228 -13.89 5.28 6.27
CA ARG A 228 -14.90 4.25 6.58
C ARG A 228 -14.33 2.83 6.47
N VAL A 229 -13.66 2.51 5.36
CA VAL A 229 -13.03 1.19 5.15
C VAL A 229 -11.99 0.87 6.22
N MET A 230 -11.08 1.80 6.52
CA MET A 230 -10.05 1.59 7.56
C MET A 230 -10.65 1.54 8.98
N SER A 231 -11.69 2.34 9.24
CA SER A 231 -12.37 2.37 10.53
C SER A 231 -13.11 1.06 10.79
N ALA A 232 -13.67 0.45 9.74
CA ALA A 232 -14.26 -0.88 9.80
C ALA A 232 -13.19 -1.97 10.09
N LEU A 233 -12.01 -1.91 9.47
CA LEU A 233 -10.88 -2.79 9.81
C LEU A 233 -10.50 -2.66 11.28
N VAL A 234 -10.26 -1.42 11.74
CA VAL A 234 -9.87 -1.15 13.13
C VAL A 234 -10.97 -1.59 14.09
N GLY A 235 -12.24 -1.40 13.75
CA GLY A 235 -13.38 -1.89 14.52
C GLY A 235 -13.37 -3.42 14.66
N ALA A 236 -13.14 -4.13 13.55
CA ALA A 236 -13.02 -5.60 13.57
C ALA A 236 -11.82 -6.07 14.39
N ALA A 237 -10.68 -5.38 14.28
CA ALA A 237 -9.46 -5.69 15.03
C ALA A 237 -9.63 -5.54 16.55
N ARG A 238 -10.50 -4.62 17.02
CA ARG A 238 -10.84 -4.51 18.46
C ARG A 238 -11.55 -5.75 19.00
N GLY A 239 -12.34 -6.43 18.17
CA GLY A 239 -13.10 -7.64 18.55
C GLY A 239 -12.23 -8.89 18.64
N VAL A 240 -11.02 -8.86 18.07
CA VAL A 240 -10.02 -9.94 18.16
C VAL A 240 -9.16 -9.70 19.40
N GLY A 241 -9.76 -9.51 20.57
CA GLY A 241 -9.02 -9.37 21.82
C GLY A 241 -8.06 -10.55 21.98
N ARG A 242 -6.77 -10.27 22.19
CA ARG A 242 -5.63 -11.21 22.33
C ARG A 242 -6.07 -12.60 22.78
N ARG A 243 -6.51 -13.44 21.83
CA ARG A 243 -6.81 -14.84 22.13
C ARG A 243 -5.45 -15.45 22.37
N GLY A 244 -5.17 -15.82 23.62
CA GLY A 244 -3.92 -16.46 24.00
C GLY A 244 -3.62 -17.60 23.03
N CYS A 245 -2.34 -17.78 22.69
CA CYS A 245 -1.84 -18.81 21.78
C CYS A 245 -2.50 -20.17 22.06
N GLY A 246 -3.57 -20.46 21.34
CA GLY A 246 -4.16 -21.78 21.20
C GLY A 246 -3.64 -22.41 19.92
N PRO A 247 -3.46 -23.74 19.87
CA PRO A 247 -2.89 -24.39 18.70
C PRO A 247 -3.76 -24.12 17.46
N PRO A 248 -3.15 -23.96 16.27
CA PRO A 248 -3.88 -23.71 15.04
C PRO A 248 -4.88 -24.82 14.79
N ARG A 249 -6.13 -24.47 14.51
CA ARG A 249 -7.11 -25.41 13.99
C ARG A 249 -6.65 -25.85 12.61
N THR A 250 -6.31 -27.13 12.48
CA THR A 250 -5.89 -27.75 11.23
C THR A 250 -7.03 -27.69 10.22
N PHE A 251 -6.88 -26.90 9.17
CA PHE A 251 -7.66 -27.08 7.96
C PHE A 251 -7.07 -28.26 7.19
N LEU A 252 -7.87 -29.29 6.96
CA LEU A 252 -7.52 -30.41 6.08
C LEU A 252 -7.41 -29.89 4.63
N PRO A 253 -6.43 -30.34 3.84
CA PRO A 253 -6.30 -29.96 2.44
C PRO A 253 -7.49 -30.47 1.61
N CYS A 254 -8.06 -29.60 0.78
CA CYS A 254 -9.10 -29.95 -0.19
C CYS A 254 -8.52 -30.80 -1.34
N PRO A 255 -9.20 -31.86 -1.81
CA PRO A 255 -8.76 -32.65 -2.96
C PRO A 255 -8.86 -31.85 -4.28
N ALA A 256 -8.03 -32.22 -5.25
CA ALA A 256 -7.83 -31.52 -6.52
C ALA A 256 -9.11 -31.25 -7.33
N PRO A 257 -9.16 -30.14 -8.10
CA PRO A 257 -10.38 -29.72 -8.81
C PRO A 257 -10.72 -30.67 -9.97
N SER A 258 -11.99 -31.05 -10.03
CA SER A 258 -12.61 -31.67 -11.21
C SER A 258 -12.92 -30.59 -12.26
N PRO A 259 -12.90 -30.89 -13.57
CA PRO A 259 -13.08 -29.89 -14.62
C PRO A 259 -14.50 -29.31 -14.61
N SER A 260 -14.61 -27.98 -14.42
CA SER A 260 -15.89 -27.27 -14.36
C SER A 260 -16.50 -27.01 -15.74
N ARG A 261 -17.82 -27.07 -15.74
CA ARG A 261 -18.76 -26.88 -16.85
C ARG A 261 -18.83 -25.37 -17.19
N ARG A 262 -18.70 -25.01 -18.48
CA ARG A 262 -18.83 -23.63 -18.96
C ARG A 262 -20.26 -23.09 -18.75
N LEU A 263 -20.38 -21.86 -18.27
CA LEU A 263 -21.63 -21.08 -18.32
C LEU A 263 -21.82 -20.46 -19.73
N PRO A 264 -23.07 -20.27 -20.19
CA PRO A 264 -23.36 -19.73 -21.51
C PRO A 264 -23.19 -18.20 -21.57
N PRO A 265 -22.93 -17.62 -22.76
CA PRO A 265 -22.79 -16.18 -22.93
C PRO A 265 -24.15 -15.47 -22.83
N GLY A 266 -24.18 -14.32 -22.14
CA GLY A 266 -25.34 -13.42 -22.07
C GLY A 266 -25.62 -12.70 -23.41
N PRO A 267 -26.81 -12.11 -23.57
CA PRO A 267 -27.32 -11.65 -24.86
C PRO A 267 -26.60 -10.38 -25.35
N ARG A 268 -26.18 -10.39 -26.62
CA ARG A 268 -25.70 -9.22 -27.35
C ARG A 268 -26.88 -8.34 -27.74
N ALA A 269 -26.84 -7.06 -27.37
CA ALA A 269 -27.71 -6.04 -27.95
C ALA A 269 -27.27 -5.75 -29.39
N ALA A 270 -28.20 -5.93 -30.33
CA ALA A 270 -28.05 -5.55 -31.72
C ALA A 270 -28.28 -4.04 -31.88
N ILE A 271 -27.39 -3.35 -32.59
CA ILE A 271 -27.63 -2.00 -33.10
C ILE A 271 -27.59 -2.09 -34.61
N ALA A 272 -28.73 -1.81 -35.24
CA ALA A 272 -28.88 -1.70 -36.68
C ALA A 272 -28.89 -0.21 -37.07
N GLY A 273 -28.28 0.13 -38.20
CA GLY A 273 -28.45 1.43 -38.86
C GLY A 273 -27.16 1.94 -39.50
N GLY A 274 -26.98 1.64 -40.79
CA GLY A 274 -25.89 2.18 -41.59
C GLY A 274 -26.20 3.56 -42.18
N ALA A 275 -25.14 4.24 -42.64
CA ALA A 275 -25.15 5.11 -43.80
C ALA A 275 -23.71 5.24 -44.35
N ASP A 276 -23.59 5.05 -45.65
CA ASP A 276 -22.40 5.22 -46.50
C ASP A 276 -21.72 6.58 -46.32
N PHE A 277 -20.39 6.63 -46.42
CA PHE A 277 -19.69 7.66 -47.21
C PHE A 277 -18.33 7.17 -47.72
N ALA A 278 -17.99 7.67 -48.90
CA ALA A 278 -17.08 7.14 -49.89
C ALA A 278 -15.56 7.19 -49.58
N GLU A 279 -14.86 6.38 -50.36
CA GLU A 279 -13.41 6.25 -50.56
C GLU A 279 -12.60 7.56 -50.55
N ARG A 280 -11.43 7.50 -49.89
CA ARG A 280 -10.15 8.04 -50.36
C ARG A 280 -8.97 7.41 -49.58
N SER A 281 -8.00 6.87 -50.31
CA SER A 281 -6.66 6.45 -49.84
C SER A 281 -5.59 7.25 -50.59
N PRO A 282 -4.28 7.20 -50.21
CA PRO A 282 -3.69 7.13 -48.88
C PRO A 282 -2.61 8.23 -48.66
N ALA A 283 -2.18 8.48 -47.42
CA ALA A 283 -0.97 9.24 -47.13
C ALA A 283 0.03 8.40 -46.31
N ARG A 284 1.32 8.58 -46.62
CA ARG A 284 2.51 7.80 -46.22
C ARG A 284 2.77 7.74 -44.70
N PRO A 285 3.57 6.75 -44.23
CA PRO A 285 3.71 6.43 -42.81
C PRO A 285 4.63 7.43 -42.08
N GLY A 286 4.14 7.96 -40.96
CA GLY A 286 4.95 8.64 -39.96
C GLY A 286 5.67 7.61 -39.06
N ALA A 287 6.87 7.96 -38.62
CA ALA A 287 7.75 7.15 -37.79
C ALA A 287 7.07 6.58 -36.52
N PRO A 288 7.47 5.41 -36.03
CA PRO A 288 6.93 4.87 -34.78
C PRO A 288 7.29 5.81 -33.61
N PRO A 289 6.37 6.08 -32.67
CA PRO A 289 6.71 6.80 -31.47
C PRO A 289 7.74 6.02 -30.65
N ALA A 290 8.66 6.75 -30.03
CA ALA A 290 9.68 6.20 -29.15
C ALA A 290 9.05 5.28 -28.10
N ALA A 291 9.71 4.14 -27.84
CA ALA A 291 9.29 3.16 -26.84
C ALA A 291 9.00 3.86 -25.51
N ALA A 292 7.76 3.70 -25.03
CA ALA A 292 7.38 4.10 -23.68
C ALA A 292 8.29 3.36 -22.69
N LYS A 293 8.84 4.10 -21.72
CA LYS A 293 9.62 3.50 -20.62
C LYS A 293 8.78 2.42 -19.92
N PRO A 294 9.39 1.28 -19.54
CA PRO A 294 8.67 0.26 -18.79
C PRO A 294 8.13 0.84 -17.48
N TRP A 295 6.92 0.41 -17.11
CA TRP A 295 6.34 0.63 -15.79
C TRP A 295 7.37 0.24 -14.73
N GLY A 296 7.66 1.10 -13.75
CA GLY A 296 8.59 0.79 -12.65
C GLY A 296 9.94 1.52 -12.64
N GLU A 297 10.34 2.23 -13.70
CA GLU A 297 11.45 3.19 -13.62
C GLU A 297 10.93 4.59 -13.27
N ILE A 298 10.56 4.82 -12.01
CA ILE A 298 10.33 6.17 -11.50
C ILE A 298 11.45 6.50 -10.51
N GLU A 299 12.52 7.10 -11.03
CA GLU A 299 13.53 7.75 -10.20
C GLU A 299 12.86 8.86 -9.39
N GLY A 300 12.75 8.65 -8.08
CA GLY A 300 12.25 9.64 -7.15
C GLY A 300 13.24 10.80 -6.97
N THR A 301 13.27 11.77 -7.89
CA THR A 301 13.93 13.06 -7.62
C THR A 301 12.99 13.97 -6.82
N ALA A 302 13.01 13.84 -5.50
CA ALA A 302 12.48 14.88 -4.61
C ALA A 302 13.53 16.00 -4.48
N ARG A 303 13.39 17.09 -5.25
CA ARG A 303 14.15 18.32 -4.99
C ARG A 303 13.55 19.02 -3.77
N SER A 304 14.25 19.00 -2.64
CA SER A 304 13.94 19.85 -1.50
C SER A 304 14.38 21.29 -1.81
N ALA A 305 13.42 22.17 -2.13
CA ALA A 305 13.65 23.61 -2.16
C ALA A 305 13.29 24.18 -0.78
N VAL A 306 14.27 24.24 0.12
CA VAL A 306 14.20 25.10 1.31
C VAL A 306 14.39 26.53 0.83
N ARG A 307 13.31 27.31 0.70
CA ARG A 307 13.38 28.77 0.60
C ARG A 307 13.10 29.36 1.98
N GLY A 308 14.15 29.88 2.62
CA GLY A 308 14.03 30.77 3.77
C GLY A 308 13.42 32.12 3.37
N PRO A 309 12.85 32.88 4.32
CA PRO A 309 12.21 34.15 4.02
C PRO A 309 13.28 35.21 3.73
N GLY A 310 13.23 35.77 2.51
CA GLY A 310 13.99 36.98 2.15
C GLY A 310 13.30 38.25 2.66
N PRO A 311 14.03 39.35 2.87
CA PRO A 311 13.50 40.56 3.48
C PRO A 311 12.57 41.34 2.54
N ALA A 312 11.54 41.96 3.10
CA ALA A 312 10.58 42.80 2.39
C ALA A 312 11.20 44.15 1.96
N PRO A 313 10.86 44.69 0.78
CA PRO A 313 11.30 46.01 0.36
C PRO A 313 10.36 47.12 0.87
N VAL A 314 10.96 48.24 1.25
CA VAL A 314 10.32 49.52 1.59
C VAL A 314 9.89 50.26 0.32
N PRO A 315 8.68 50.83 0.22
CA PRO A 315 8.38 51.86 -0.76
C PRO A 315 8.38 53.27 -0.15
N GLY A 316 9.02 54.19 -0.88
CA GLY A 316 9.09 55.63 -0.60
C GLY A 316 7.84 56.41 -1.01
N ARG A 317 7.83 57.68 -0.60
CA ARG A 317 6.74 58.67 -0.56
C ARG A 317 6.32 59.29 -1.91
N GLY A 318 5.06 59.74 -1.96
CA GLY A 318 4.48 60.82 -2.80
C GLY A 318 2.95 60.65 -2.87
N GLY A 319 2.11 61.42 -2.13
CA GLY A 319 1.48 62.71 -2.52
C GLY A 319 0.37 62.49 -3.57
N VAL A 320 -0.91 62.88 -3.49
CA VAL A 320 -1.65 63.96 -2.79
C VAL A 320 -3.18 63.67 -2.87
N GLY A 321 -4.01 64.21 -1.96
CA GLY A 321 -5.38 64.69 -2.27
C GLY A 321 -6.61 64.02 -1.61
N GLU A 322 -7.14 64.67 -0.54
CA GLU A 322 -8.56 64.90 -0.16
C GLU A 322 -9.57 63.72 -0.10
N SER A 323 -10.53 63.60 0.81
CA SER A 323 -11.01 64.32 2.00
C SER A 323 -12.10 63.45 2.70
N ALA A 324 -12.48 63.84 3.92
CA ALA A 324 -13.68 63.45 4.70
C ALA A 324 -13.63 62.21 5.64
N THR A 325 -13.56 62.52 6.93
CA THR A 325 -13.86 61.67 8.10
C THR A 325 -15.31 61.94 8.57
N PRO A 326 -15.97 61.07 9.38
CA PRO A 326 -15.73 61.12 10.83
C PRO A 326 -15.77 59.78 11.60
N ALA A 327 -14.92 59.76 12.66
CA ALA A 327 -14.97 59.09 13.97
C ALA A 327 -15.21 57.56 14.11
N PRO A 328 -14.37 56.91 14.93
CA PRO A 328 -14.91 56.14 16.05
C PRO A 328 -14.21 56.38 17.41
N THR A 329 -14.94 56.03 18.47
CA THR A 329 -14.68 56.05 19.91
C THR A 329 -13.53 55.12 20.38
N PRO A 330 -13.01 55.28 21.61
CA PRO A 330 -11.70 54.74 22.00
C PRO A 330 -11.74 53.39 22.75
N ALA A 331 -10.54 52.81 22.86
CA ALA A 331 -10.07 51.80 23.82
C ALA A 331 -10.04 50.33 23.36
N SER A 332 -8.82 49.84 23.09
CA SER A 332 -8.20 48.73 23.83
C SER A 332 -6.79 48.46 23.27
N THR A 333 -5.76 48.69 24.08
CA THR A 333 -4.35 48.45 23.80
C THR A 333 -4.06 46.93 23.78
N PRO A 334 -3.45 46.35 22.74
CA PRO A 334 -2.90 45.00 22.83
C PRO A 334 -1.44 45.06 23.32
N THR A 335 -1.20 44.46 24.48
CA THR A 335 0.13 44.21 25.06
C THR A 335 0.95 43.32 24.13
N ALA A 336 2.13 43.79 23.71
CA ALA A 336 3.10 43.01 22.95
C ALA A 336 3.71 41.88 23.80
N PRO A 337 3.97 40.68 23.24
CA PRO A 337 4.68 39.63 23.96
C PRO A 337 6.17 39.99 24.14
N ALA A 338 6.70 39.69 25.32
CA ALA A 338 8.09 39.92 25.69
C ALA A 338 9.08 39.15 24.79
N PRO A 339 10.30 39.68 24.54
CA PRO A 339 11.30 39.02 23.72
C PRO A 339 11.85 37.76 24.40
N ALA A 340 12.04 36.70 23.61
CA ALA A 340 12.67 35.45 24.04
C ALA A 340 14.13 35.68 24.46
N PRO A 341 14.65 34.96 25.48
CA PRO A 341 16.05 35.06 25.89
C PRO A 341 17.00 34.52 24.81
N PRO A 342 18.23 35.06 24.69
CA PRO A 342 19.17 34.65 23.65
C PRO A 342 19.62 33.19 23.84
N ALA A 343 19.69 32.46 22.72
CA ALA A 343 20.22 31.11 22.65
C ALA A 343 21.68 31.09 23.12
N ALA A 344 21.98 30.26 24.12
CA ALA A 344 23.35 30.02 24.56
C ALA A 344 24.14 29.35 23.41
N ALA A 345 25.18 30.06 22.95
CA ALA A 345 26.17 29.52 22.04
C ALA A 345 26.93 28.38 22.74
N HIS A 346 26.72 27.13 22.32
CA HIS A 346 27.62 26.04 22.67
C HIS A 346 28.93 26.22 21.89
N ALA A 347 29.95 26.69 22.60
CA ALA A 347 31.33 26.70 22.13
C ALA A 347 31.78 25.27 21.76
N ALA A 348 32.24 25.11 20.53
CA ALA A 348 32.91 23.90 20.06
C ALA A 348 34.18 23.67 20.89
N ARG A 349 34.26 22.54 21.60
CA ARG A 349 35.53 22.01 22.13
C ARG A 349 36.25 21.26 21.02
N PRO A 350 37.59 21.40 20.87
CA PRO A 350 38.35 20.62 19.90
C PRO A 350 38.39 19.15 20.33
N HIS A 351 37.94 18.24 19.46
CA HIS A 351 38.10 16.82 19.67
C HIS A 351 39.57 16.44 19.48
N ALA A 352 40.18 15.92 20.55
CA ALA A 352 41.45 15.21 20.52
C ALA A 352 41.37 14.04 19.53
N GLY A 353 42.42 13.89 18.71
CA GLY A 353 42.52 12.88 17.68
C GLY A 353 42.36 11.46 18.23
N ARG A 354 41.49 10.68 17.60
CA ARG A 354 41.47 9.22 17.76
C ARG A 354 42.66 8.63 17.02
N VAL A 355 43.55 8.01 17.77
CA VAL A 355 44.58 7.09 17.28
C VAL A 355 43.88 5.90 16.58
N PRO A 356 44.30 5.48 15.38
CA PRO A 356 43.72 4.31 14.71
C PRO A 356 44.04 3.03 15.48
N ALA A 357 43.05 2.15 15.59
CA ALA A 357 43.19 0.83 16.22
C ALA A 357 44.18 -0.06 15.43
N PRO A 358 45.00 -0.88 16.10
CA PRO A 358 45.90 -1.80 15.42
C PRO A 358 45.11 -2.90 14.66
N PRO A 359 45.68 -3.45 13.57
CA PRO A 359 45.02 -4.46 12.76
C PRO A 359 44.82 -5.78 13.53
N PRO A 360 43.80 -6.58 13.17
CA PRO A 360 43.55 -7.88 13.80
C PRO A 360 44.68 -8.88 13.51
N PRO A 361 44.93 -9.85 14.41
CA PRO A 361 45.93 -10.89 14.20
C PRO A 361 45.55 -11.82 13.04
N PRO A 362 46.53 -12.44 12.36
CA PRO A 362 46.28 -13.34 11.24
C PRO A 362 45.51 -14.60 11.68
N ALA A 363 44.60 -15.05 10.83
CA ALA A 363 43.81 -16.26 11.03
C ALA A 363 44.70 -17.52 11.12
N PRO A 364 44.34 -18.52 11.96
CA PRO A 364 45.10 -19.75 12.05
C PRO A 364 45.01 -20.54 10.74
N ALA A 365 46.17 -21.04 10.28
CA ALA A 365 46.30 -21.88 9.11
C ALA A 365 45.40 -23.13 9.22
N SER A 366 44.60 -23.38 8.18
CA SER A 366 43.82 -24.59 8.01
C SER A 366 44.76 -25.81 7.95
N GLY A 367 44.80 -26.55 9.06
CA GLY A 367 45.49 -27.83 9.17
C GLY A 367 44.95 -28.83 8.14
N GLY A 368 45.88 -29.49 7.47
CA GLY A 368 45.65 -30.34 6.32
C GLY A 368 44.70 -31.51 6.55
N ALA A 369 44.00 -31.85 5.47
CA ALA A 369 43.18 -33.04 5.31
C ALA A 369 43.97 -34.31 5.67
N ARG A 370 43.58 -34.98 6.75
CA ARG A 370 43.95 -36.38 6.99
C ARG A 370 43.23 -37.25 5.95
N ARG A 371 44.00 -37.86 5.06
CA ARG A 371 43.55 -38.94 4.18
C ARG A 371 43.09 -40.13 5.03
N VAL A 372 41.84 -40.55 4.82
CA VAL A 372 41.29 -41.81 5.31
C VAL A 372 41.72 -42.91 4.33
N PRO A 373 42.36 -44.02 4.76
CA PRO A 373 42.65 -45.14 3.87
C PRO A 373 41.39 -45.96 3.57
N PRO A 374 41.27 -46.58 2.39
CA PRO A 374 40.07 -47.34 1.99
C PRO A 374 39.97 -48.67 2.74
N SER A 375 38.75 -49.01 3.16
CA SER A 375 38.38 -50.32 3.72
C SER A 375 38.45 -51.43 2.65
N PRO A 376 38.89 -52.66 3.00
CA PRO A 376 38.94 -53.77 2.07
C PRO A 376 37.54 -54.40 1.83
N PRO A 377 37.34 -55.12 0.71
CA PRO A 377 36.05 -55.69 0.36
C PRO A 377 35.79 -57.04 1.05
N ALA A 378 34.57 -57.24 1.53
CA ALA A 378 34.00 -58.55 1.86
C ALA A 378 32.59 -58.58 1.24
N ARG A 379 32.41 -59.31 0.12
CA ARG A 379 31.92 -60.70 -0.01
C ARG A 379 30.43 -60.85 0.28
#